data_AF-A0A2U8W2D3-F1
#
_entry.id   AF-A0A2U8W2D3-F1
#
_cell.length_a   1.000
_cell.length_b   1.000
_cell.length_c   1.000
_cell.angle_alpha   90.00
_cell.angle_beta   90.00
_cell.angle_gamma   90.00
#
_symmetry.space_group_name_H-M   'P 1'
#
loop_
_entity.id
_entity.type
_entity.pdbx_description
1 polymer ?
#
loop_
_entity_poly.entity_id
_entity_poly.type
_entity_poly.pdbx_seq_one_letter_code
_entity_poly.pdbx_strand_id
1 'polypeptide(L)'
;MTRRGARGLLLAGALGGFLVSLAACESAVQRQRVTLCRRAVPALVPGETDLRILRAGSASTADSVRVDYAIGPRPHAALCRFNAGAELIGITNDGTPLGGAALYLLKRYYLDTPDAEAADPGRAVRQN
;
A
#
# COMPACT_ATOMS: atom_id res chain seq x y z
N MET A 1 -16.12 27.98 42.72
CA MET A 1 -16.10 28.15 41.25
C MET A 1 -14.92 27.35 40.66
N THR A 2 -15.02 26.05 40.39
CA THR A 2 -13.85 25.27 39.87
C THR A 2 -14.19 24.06 38.97
N ARG A 3 -15.46 23.66 38.82
CA ARG A 3 -15.83 22.48 38.01
C ARG A 3 -15.78 22.67 36.48
N ARG A 4 -15.72 23.91 35.98
CA ARG A 4 -15.71 24.20 34.53
C ARG A 4 -14.34 23.95 33.87
N GLY A 5 -13.24 24.21 34.57
CA GLY A 5 -11.88 24.04 34.04
C GLY A 5 -11.49 22.57 33.83
N ALA A 6 -11.85 21.69 34.77
CA ALA A 6 -11.55 20.26 34.67
C ALA A 6 -12.30 19.56 33.52
N ARG A 7 -13.54 19.96 33.24
CA ARG A 7 -14.34 19.41 32.12
C ARG A 7 -13.78 19.82 30.75
N GLY A 8 -13.26 21.03 30.61
CA GLY A 8 -12.63 21.50 29.37
C GLY A 8 -11.34 20.74 29.03
N LEU A 9 -10.49 20.48 30.05
CA LEU A 9 -9.26 19.70 29.87
C LEU A 9 -9.51 18.22 29.55
N LEU A 10 -10.53 17.60 30.17
CA LEU A 10 -10.88 16.21 29.89
C LEU A 10 -11.47 16.03 28.48
N LEU A 11 -12.30 16.96 28.01
CA LEU A 11 -12.82 16.93 26.64
C LEU A 11 -11.71 17.18 25.62
N ALA A 12 -10.82 18.15 25.86
CA ALA A 12 -9.67 18.39 25.00
C ALA A 12 -8.71 17.19 24.94
N GLY A 13 -8.46 16.52 26.07
CA GLY A 13 -7.65 15.30 26.11
C GLY A 13 -8.30 14.12 25.36
N ALA A 14 -9.62 13.93 25.51
CA ALA A 14 -10.36 12.90 24.80
C ALA A 14 -10.40 13.12 23.28
N LEU A 15 -10.64 14.36 22.84
CA LEU A 15 -10.59 14.75 21.43
C LEU A 15 -9.18 14.61 20.85
N GLY A 16 -8.16 15.05 21.59
CA GLY A 16 -6.75 14.90 21.18
C GLY A 16 -6.35 13.42 21.03
N GLY A 17 -6.70 12.57 22.00
CA GLY A 17 -6.42 11.14 21.94
C GLY A 17 -7.14 10.42 20.79
N PHE A 18 -8.39 10.78 20.53
CA PHE A 18 -9.15 10.23 19.40
C PHE A 18 -8.50 10.58 18.05
N LEU A 19 -8.16 11.85 17.82
CA LEU A 19 -7.54 12.29 16.56
C LEU A 19 -6.18 11.61 16.30
N VAL A 20 -5.35 11.43 17.33
CA VAL A 20 -4.08 10.71 17.21
C VAL A 20 -4.31 9.24 16.83
N SER A 21 -5.33 8.62 17.41
CA SER A 21 -5.69 7.23 17.09
C SER A 21 -6.13 7.09 15.62
N LEU A 22 -6.89 8.05 15.09
CA LEU A 22 -7.31 8.05 13.68
C LEU A 22 -6.12 8.22 12.74
N ALA A 23 -5.23 9.16 13.03
CA ALA A 23 -4.02 9.37 12.22
C ALA A 23 -3.12 8.12 12.21
N ALA A 24 -3.01 7.43 13.35
CA ALA A 24 -2.28 6.17 13.43
C ALA A 24 -2.92 5.07 12.56
N CYS A 25 -4.24 4.93 12.59
CA CYS A 25 -4.98 3.98 11.75
C CYS A 25 -4.81 4.27 10.26
N GLU A 26 -4.95 5.53 9.83
CA GLU A 26 -4.76 5.92 8.44
C GLU A 26 -3.34 5.57 7.95
N SER A 27 -2.33 5.83 8.80
CA SER A 27 -0.95 5.47 8.49
C SER A 27 -0.74 3.95 8.35
N ALA A 28 -1.46 3.13 9.14
CA ALA A 28 -1.38 1.68 9.07
C ALA A 28 -2.01 1.15 7.78
N VAL A 29 -3.19 1.65 7.42
CA VAL A 29 -3.86 1.32 6.15
C VAL A 29 -2.96 1.69 4.97
N GLN A 30 -2.35 2.87 4.98
CA GLN A 30 -1.49 3.30 3.89
C GLN A 30 -0.23 2.41 3.75
N ARG A 31 0.39 2.02 4.87
CA ARG A 31 1.51 1.06 4.84
C ARG A 31 1.09 -0.30 4.27
N GLN A 32 -0.10 -0.77 4.61
CA GLN A 32 -0.63 -2.03 4.09
C GLN A 32 -0.88 -1.95 2.58
N ARG A 33 -1.49 -0.87 2.08
CA ARG A 33 -1.69 -0.63 0.64
C ARG A 33 -0.38 -0.63 -0.13
N VAL A 34 0.63 0.07 0.39
CA VAL A 34 1.97 0.11 -0.23
C VAL A 34 2.60 -1.28 -0.28
N THR A 35 2.51 -2.03 0.82
CA THR A 35 3.04 -3.39 0.90
C THR A 35 2.35 -4.32 -0.11
N LEU A 36 1.02 -4.31 -0.16
CA LEU A 36 0.24 -5.12 -1.11
C LEU A 36 0.56 -4.77 -2.57
N CYS A 37 0.64 -3.49 -2.90
CA CYS A 37 0.96 -3.08 -4.27
C CYS A 37 2.35 -3.53 -4.69
N ARG A 38 3.33 -3.43 -3.79
CA ARG A 38 4.70 -3.88 -4.04
C ARG A 38 4.81 -5.40 -4.19
N ARG A 39 4.07 -6.15 -3.37
CA ARG A 39 3.97 -7.62 -3.49
C ARG A 39 3.33 -8.06 -4.80
N ALA A 40 2.44 -7.25 -5.38
CA ALA A 40 1.82 -7.55 -6.67
C ALA A 40 2.81 -7.47 -7.83
N VAL A 41 3.82 -6.59 -7.76
CA VAL A 41 4.74 -6.31 -8.87
C VAL A 41 5.42 -7.55 -9.45
N PRO A 42 6.00 -8.48 -8.67
CA PRO A 42 6.61 -9.70 -9.22
C PRO A 42 5.66 -10.55 -10.08
N ALA A 43 4.36 -10.56 -9.77
CA ALA A 43 3.38 -11.31 -10.56
C ALA A 43 2.94 -10.58 -11.85
N LEU A 44 3.25 -9.28 -11.99
CA LEU A 44 3.00 -8.50 -13.20
C LEU A 44 4.14 -8.64 -14.22
N VAL A 45 5.30 -9.12 -13.77
CA VAL A 45 6.52 -9.22 -14.56
C VAL A 45 6.75 -10.68 -14.98
N PRO A 46 7.07 -10.95 -16.24
CA PRO A 46 7.38 -12.30 -16.68
C PRO A 46 8.72 -12.80 -16.11
N GLY A 47 8.71 -13.94 -15.41
CA GLY A 47 9.88 -14.77 -15.08
C GLY A 47 10.89 -14.18 -14.07
N GLU A 48 11.94 -14.97 -13.78
CA GLU A 48 13.10 -14.56 -12.96
C GLU A 48 13.89 -13.46 -13.70
N THR A 49 13.47 -12.22 -13.53
CA THR A 49 14.16 -11.05 -14.09
C THR A 49 14.67 -10.17 -12.94
N ASP A 50 15.83 -9.52 -13.14
CA ASP A 50 16.41 -8.58 -12.17
C ASP A 50 15.46 -7.39 -11.94
N LEU A 51 14.58 -7.58 -10.94
CA LEU A 51 13.52 -6.66 -10.57
C LEU A 51 13.95 -5.86 -9.36
N ARG A 52 13.95 -4.54 -9.50
CA ARG A 52 14.24 -3.61 -8.40
C ARG A 52 13.15 -2.56 -8.24
N ILE A 53 12.76 -2.30 -7.01
CA ILE A 53 11.86 -1.17 -6.70
C ILE A 53 12.66 0.12 -6.67
N LEU A 54 12.21 1.12 -7.41
CA LEU A 54 12.79 2.46 -7.41
C LEU A 54 12.08 3.35 -6.39
N ARG A 55 10.74 3.28 -6.37
CA ARG A 55 9.88 4.10 -5.49
C ARG A 55 8.56 3.39 -5.25
N ALA A 56 8.02 3.51 -4.03
CA ALA A 56 6.67 3.06 -3.72
C ALA A 56 6.01 4.06 -2.76
N GLY A 57 4.79 4.50 -3.06
CA GLY A 57 4.07 5.44 -2.21
C GLY A 57 2.71 5.84 -2.76
N SER A 58 2.03 6.76 -2.08
CA SER A 58 0.76 7.33 -2.52
C SER A 58 0.88 7.91 -3.93
N ALA A 59 -0.14 7.69 -4.76
CA ALA A 59 -0.21 8.32 -6.09
C ALA A 59 -1.09 9.58 -6.03
N SER A 60 -1.62 10.02 -7.19
CA SER A 60 -2.40 11.25 -7.31
C SER A 60 -3.73 11.24 -6.53
N THR A 61 -4.24 10.06 -6.17
CA THR A 61 -5.45 9.90 -5.35
C THR A 61 -5.12 9.20 -4.04
N ALA A 62 -5.85 9.52 -2.96
CA ALA A 62 -5.58 8.99 -1.62
C ALA A 62 -5.77 7.47 -1.50
N ASP A 63 -6.57 6.88 -2.40
CA ASP A 63 -6.87 5.46 -2.52
C ASP A 63 -5.96 4.73 -3.52
N SER A 64 -4.95 5.40 -4.08
CA SER A 64 -4.01 4.79 -5.02
C SER A 64 -2.57 4.81 -4.53
N VAL A 65 -1.86 3.76 -4.92
CA VAL A 65 -0.43 3.58 -4.69
C VAL A 65 0.24 3.41 -6.03
N ARG A 66 1.33 4.14 -6.23
CA ARG A 66 2.22 3.97 -7.37
C ARG A 66 3.51 3.29 -6.92
N VAL A 67 3.91 2.28 -7.66
CA VAL A 67 5.19 1.59 -7.51
C VAL A 67 5.94 1.75 -8.83
N ASP A 68 7.03 2.52 -8.79
CA ASP A 68 7.98 2.60 -9.88
C ASP A 68 9.06 1.54 -9.65
N TYR A 69 9.31 0.71 -10.66
CA TYR A 69 10.27 -0.39 -10.59
C TYR A 69 11.09 -0.45 -11.87
N ALA A 70 12.17 -1.22 -11.87
CA ALA A 70 12.96 -1.46 -13.07
C ALA A 70 13.17 -2.96 -13.28
N ILE A 71 13.19 -3.33 -14.56
CA ILE A 71 13.57 -4.66 -15.04
C ILE A 71 14.84 -4.45 -15.86
N GLY A 72 15.99 -4.82 -15.29
CA GLY A 72 17.28 -4.38 -15.83
C GLY A 72 17.29 -2.85 -16.03
N PRO A 73 17.71 -2.30 -17.18
CA PRO A 73 17.79 -0.84 -17.36
C PRO A 73 16.43 -0.14 -17.61
N ARG A 74 15.34 -0.90 -17.79
CA ARG A 74 14.06 -0.32 -18.22
C ARG A 74 13.19 0.04 -17.01
N PRO A 75 12.74 1.30 -16.88
CA PRO A 75 11.80 1.69 -15.84
C PRO A 75 10.36 1.32 -16.24
N HIS A 76 9.58 0.94 -15.25
CA HIS A 76 8.18 0.52 -15.34
C HIS A 76 7.40 1.12 -14.17
N ALA A 77 6.07 1.18 -14.31
CA ALA A 77 5.21 1.69 -13.24
C ALA A 77 3.92 0.87 -13.11
N ALA A 78 3.66 0.42 -11.88
CA ALA A 78 2.39 -0.17 -11.48
C ALA A 78 1.59 0.83 -10.63
N LEU A 79 0.33 1.06 -11.00
CA LEU A 79 -0.63 1.85 -10.25
C LEU A 79 -1.71 0.94 -9.69
N CYS A 80 -1.71 0.77 -8.37
CA CYS A 80 -2.72 0.01 -7.64
C CYS A 80 -3.81 0.94 -7.12
N ARG A 81 -5.07 0.56 -7.28
CA ARG A 81 -6.23 1.23 -6.69
C ARG A 81 -6.82 0.38 -5.59
N PHE A 82 -7.21 1.01 -4.49
CA PHE A 82 -7.77 0.36 -3.31
C PHE A 82 -9.17 0.89 -3.01
N ASN A 83 -9.94 0.12 -2.24
CA ASN A 83 -11.16 0.65 -1.62
C ASN A 83 -10.80 1.54 -0.40
N ALA A 84 -11.82 1.95 0.38
CA ALA A 84 -11.62 2.74 1.59
C ALA A 84 -10.69 2.08 2.64
N GLY A 85 -10.55 0.75 2.60
CA GLY A 85 -9.59 -0.02 3.38
C GLY A 85 -8.31 -0.31 2.59
N ALA A 86 -7.78 -1.53 2.70
CA ALA A 86 -6.59 -1.96 1.97
C ALA A 86 -6.90 -3.02 0.90
N GLU A 87 -8.17 -3.16 0.49
CA GLU A 87 -8.54 -4.14 -0.52
C GLU A 87 -8.19 -3.63 -1.92
N LEU A 88 -7.44 -4.42 -2.67
CA LEU A 88 -7.05 -4.12 -4.04
C LEU A 88 -8.25 -4.28 -4.99
N ILE A 89 -8.59 -3.22 -5.73
CA ILE A 89 -9.73 -3.18 -6.67
C ILE A 89 -9.31 -2.96 -8.12
N GLY A 90 -8.04 -2.65 -8.36
CA GLY A 90 -7.52 -2.49 -9.71
C GLY A 90 -6.00 -2.35 -9.73
N ILE A 91 -5.40 -2.78 -10.83
CA ILE A 91 -3.99 -2.53 -11.15
C ILE A 91 -3.93 -2.01 -12.58
N THR A 92 -3.11 -0.99 -12.81
CA THR A 92 -2.68 -0.56 -14.14
C THR A 92 -1.17 -0.72 -14.21
N ASN A 93 -0.68 -1.54 -15.13
CA ASN A 93 0.75 -1.77 -15.34
C ASN A 93 1.20 -1.12 -16.65
N ASP A 94 2.15 -0.19 -16.60
CA ASP A 94 2.64 0.57 -17.76
C ASP A 94 1.50 1.17 -18.62
N GLY A 95 0.47 1.70 -17.95
CA GLY A 95 -0.72 2.26 -18.59
C GLY A 95 -1.77 1.24 -19.03
N THR A 96 -1.47 -0.06 -18.96
CA THR A 96 -2.40 -1.14 -19.33
C THR A 96 -3.16 -1.63 -18.09
N PRO A 97 -4.50 -1.49 -18.02
CA PRO A 97 -5.27 -2.01 -16.91
C PRO A 97 -5.25 -3.54 -16.91
N LEU A 98 -5.06 -4.12 -15.73
CA LEU A 98 -5.14 -5.56 -15.55
C LEU A 98 -6.60 -6.02 -15.68
N GLY A 99 -6.84 -7.08 -16.46
CA GLY A 99 -8.18 -7.63 -16.64
C GLY A 99 -8.77 -8.16 -15.33
N GLY A 100 -10.10 -8.11 -15.19
CA GLY A 100 -10.79 -8.50 -13.96
C GLY A 100 -10.51 -9.94 -13.51
N ALA A 101 -10.41 -10.88 -14.45
CA ALA A 101 -10.06 -12.28 -14.15
C ALA A 101 -8.62 -12.42 -13.63
N ALA A 102 -7.66 -11.75 -14.27
CA ALA A 102 -6.26 -11.75 -13.83
C ALA A 102 -6.12 -11.10 -12.43
N LEU A 103 -6.83 -10.00 -12.19
CA LEU A 103 -6.88 -9.37 -10.87
C LEU A 103 -7.47 -10.32 -9.80
N TYR A 104 -8.56 -11.01 -10.12
CA TYR A 104 -9.16 -11.98 -9.20
C TYR A 104 -8.19 -13.11 -8.84
N LEU A 105 -7.54 -13.71 -9.85
CA LEU A 105 -6.56 -14.77 -9.64
C LEU A 105 -5.38 -14.29 -8.80
N LEU A 106 -4.84 -13.12 -9.11
CA LEU A 106 -3.75 -12.49 -8.37
C LEU A 106 -4.11 -12.30 -6.90
N LYS A 107 -5.29 -11.74 -6.61
CA LYS A 107 -5.77 -11.57 -5.23
C LYS A 107 -5.91 -12.92 -4.52
N ARG A 108 -6.61 -13.86 -5.16
CA ARG A 108 -7.05 -15.10 -4.50
C ARG A 108 -5.95 -16.13 -4.30
N TYR A 109 -5.01 -16.21 -5.23
CA TYR A 109 -4.04 -17.31 -5.32
C TYR A 109 -2.59 -16.87 -5.16
N TYR A 110 -2.30 -15.57 -5.17
CA TYR A 110 -0.92 -15.09 -5.04
C TYR A 110 -0.75 -14.17 -3.84
N LEU A 111 -1.51 -13.06 -3.74
CA LEU A 111 -1.23 -12.02 -2.74
C LEU A 111 -1.33 -12.46 -1.27
N ASP A 112 -2.17 -13.45 -0.97
CA ASP A 112 -2.36 -13.97 0.39
C ASP A 112 -1.43 -15.17 0.71
N THR A 113 -0.40 -15.42 -0.12
CA THR A 113 0.52 -16.54 0.06
C THR A 113 1.84 -16.10 0.72
N PRO A 114 2.53 -17.02 1.45
CA PRO A 114 3.89 -16.78 1.94
C PRO A 114 4.87 -16.43 0.82
N ASP A 115 4.66 -16.98 -0.37
CA ASP A 115 5.50 -16.72 -1.55
C ASP A 115 5.46 -15.25 -1.96
N ALA A 116 4.28 -14.63 -1.96
CA ALA A 116 4.16 -13.20 -2.23
C ALA A 116 4.83 -12.33 -1.14
N GLU A 117 4.91 -12.80 0.10
CA GLU A 117 5.65 -12.10 1.16
C GLU A 117 7.16 -12.24 0.99
N ALA A 118 7.62 -13.43 0.63
CA ALA A 118 9.03 -13.73 0.38
C ALA A 118 9.56 -13.02 -0.87
N ALA A 119 8.71 -12.92 -1.90
CA ALA A 119 9.01 -12.24 -3.15
C ALA A 119 8.90 -10.71 -3.05
N ASP A 120 8.56 -10.13 -1.88
CA ASP A 120 8.44 -8.69 -1.71
C ASP A 120 9.79 -7.96 -1.89
N PRO A 121 10.02 -7.28 -3.03
CA PRO A 121 11.32 -6.71 -3.35
C PRO A 121 11.68 -5.50 -2.47
N GLY A 122 10.73 -4.88 -1.77
CA GLY A 122 11.03 -3.78 -0.85
C GLY A 122 11.26 -4.19 0.60
N ARG A 123 11.27 -5.51 0.90
CA ARG A 123 11.78 -6.02 2.18
C ARG A 123 13.31 -5.92 2.23
N ALA A 124 13.99 -6.13 1.09
CA ALA A 124 15.43 -5.97 0.94
C ALA A 124 15.91 -4.53 1.21
N VAL A 125 15.12 -3.51 0.83
CA VAL A 125 15.46 -2.09 1.02
C VAL A 125 15.47 -1.64 2.49
N ARG A 126 14.76 -2.35 3.39
CA ARG A 126 14.68 -1.97 4.82
C ARG A 126 15.79 -2.57 5.70
N GLN A 127 16.64 -3.43 5.15
CA GLN A 127 17.69 -4.13 5.91
C GLN A 127 19.08 -3.51 5.72
N ASN A 128 19.17 -2.36 5.06
CA ASN A 128 20.40 -1.60 4.83
C ASN A 128 20.20 -0.13 5.19
#